data_AF-A0AAU2Q7E1-F1
#
_entry.id   AF-A0AAU2Q7E1-F1
#
_cell.length_a   1.000
_cell.length_b   1.000
_cell.length_c   1.000
_cell.angle_alpha   90.00
_cell.angle_beta   90.00
_cell.angle_gamma   90.00
#
_symmetry.space_group_name_H-M   'P 1'
#
loop_
_entity.id
_entity.type
_entity.pdbx_description
1 polymer ?
#
loop_
_entity_poly.entity_id
_entity_poly.type
_entity_poly.pdbx_seq_one_letter_code
_entity_poly.pdbx_strand_id
1 'polypeptide(L)'
;MTPPHTSCRRACGGPGRPRALSALTAFATLTALVGACSNDTAPDWGYPELGTILGSLSRDLEEGCGATTAPASCAERLDRLTAPTERAFAEVLDHRLLDVATVAAMNDLDRAREVRVGAAEEARSRQEPDHLPLRRAVEAERLAYQRLLSELQRLRTAPPPGDGTDPV
;
A
#
# COMPACT_ATOMS: atom_id res chain seq x y z
N MET A 1 -35.01 -30.39 -9.17
CA MET A 1 -34.35 -31.06 -10.30
C MET A 1 -33.34 -30.08 -10.90
N THR A 2 -32.08 -30.47 -10.83
CA THR A 2 -30.85 -29.75 -11.17
C THR A 2 -30.71 -29.55 -12.69
N PRO A 3 -30.17 -28.43 -13.18
CA PRO A 3 -29.58 -28.37 -14.53
C PRO A 3 -28.15 -28.93 -14.52
N PRO A 4 -27.66 -29.49 -15.64
CA PRO A 4 -26.50 -30.38 -15.68
C PRO A 4 -25.16 -29.67 -15.81
N HIS A 5 -24.14 -30.34 -15.27
CA HIS A 5 -22.73 -30.01 -15.33
C HIS A 5 -22.15 -30.13 -16.75
N THR A 6 -21.46 -29.08 -17.20
CA THR A 6 -20.64 -29.09 -18.41
C THR A 6 -19.34 -29.85 -18.14
N SER A 7 -19.18 -31.00 -18.78
CA SER A 7 -18.00 -31.85 -18.64
C SER A 7 -16.82 -31.28 -19.43
N CYS A 8 -15.69 -31.03 -18.77
CA CYS A 8 -14.42 -30.83 -19.47
C CYS A 8 -13.80 -32.19 -19.82
N ARG A 9 -13.95 -32.61 -21.08
CA ARG A 9 -13.12 -33.63 -21.72
C ARG A 9 -11.66 -33.16 -21.72
N ARG A 10 -10.74 -34.02 -21.27
CA ARG A 10 -9.32 -33.92 -21.65
C ARG A 10 -8.83 -35.31 -22.04
N ALA A 11 -8.45 -35.44 -23.31
CA ALA A 11 -7.85 -36.63 -23.91
C ALA A 11 -6.38 -36.33 -24.22
N CYS A 12 -5.47 -37.05 -23.56
CA CYS A 12 -4.11 -37.40 -23.99
C CYS A 12 -3.83 -38.71 -23.24
N GLY A 13 -3.65 -39.88 -23.86
CA GLY A 13 -2.58 -40.26 -24.77
C GLY A 13 -1.66 -41.26 -24.04
N GLY A 14 -1.95 -42.55 -24.13
CA GLY A 14 -1.00 -43.64 -23.77
C GLY A 14 -0.26 -44.12 -25.04
N PRO A 15 0.87 -44.83 -24.93
CA PRO A 15 0.82 -46.25 -24.53
C PRO A 15 2.05 -46.82 -23.78
N GLY A 16 1.90 -48.05 -23.25
CA GLY A 16 3.00 -49.04 -23.14
C GLY A 16 3.63 -49.31 -21.77
N ARG A 17 3.31 -50.47 -21.16
CA ARG A 17 4.06 -51.18 -20.08
C ARG A 17 5.27 -51.96 -20.69
N PRO A 18 6.25 -52.59 -19.97
CA PRO A 18 6.28 -53.04 -18.54
C PRO A 18 7.63 -52.97 -17.74
N ARG A 19 7.55 -53.30 -16.43
CA ARG A 19 8.57 -53.88 -15.48
C ARG A 19 10.02 -53.37 -15.45
N ALA A 20 10.51 -52.95 -14.27
CA ALA A 20 11.64 -53.57 -13.51
C ALA A 20 12.09 -52.71 -12.30
N LEU A 21 12.68 -53.39 -11.31
CA LEU A 21 13.24 -52.88 -10.05
C LEU A 21 14.31 -51.78 -10.22
N SER A 22 14.41 -50.86 -9.26
CA SER A 22 15.62 -50.61 -8.44
C SER A 22 15.47 -49.38 -7.54
N ALA A 23 16.11 -49.47 -6.37
CA ALA A 23 16.22 -48.45 -5.34
C ALA A 23 17.11 -47.26 -5.75
N LEU A 24 16.84 -46.07 -5.18
CA LEU A 24 17.79 -45.11 -4.59
C LEU A 24 17.18 -43.69 -4.52
N THR A 25 17.14 -43.16 -3.30
CA THR A 25 17.31 -41.75 -2.87
C THR A 25 16.85 -40.60 -3.78
N ALA A 26 15.89 -39.80 -3.30
CA ALA A 26 15.94 -38.33 -3.41
C ALA A 26 14.94 -37.67 -2.45
N PHE A 27 15.47 -36.92 -1.49
CA PHE A 27 14.78 -35.83 -0.81
C PHE A 27 14.38 -34.80 -1.88
N ALA A 28 13.09 -34.56 -2.09
CA ALA A 28 12.59 -33.36 -2.77
C ALA A 28 11.10 -33.16 -2.46
N THR A 29 10.85 -32.25 -1.53
CA THR A 29 9.77 -31.25 -1.54
C THR A 29 8.46 -31.61 -2.25
N LEU A 30 7.37 -31.71 -1.50
CA LEU A 30 6.03 -31.35 -1.97
C LEU A 30 5.14 -30.98 -0.76
N THR A 31 5.45 -29.83 -0.16
CA THR A 31 4.43 -28.98 0.47
C THR A 31 3.50 -28.49 -0.62
N ALA A 32 2.40 -29.18 -0.84
CA ALA A 32 1.29 -28.67 -1.62
C ALA A 32 0.00 -29.28 -1.09
N LEU A 33 -1.03 -28.44 -0.98
CA LEU A 33 -2.40 -28.74 -0.56
C LEU A 33 -2.69 -28.53 0.93
N VAL A 34 -2.37 -27.35 1.43
CA VAL A 34 -3.25 -26.70 2.42
C VAL A 34 -3.55 -25.29 1.90
N GLY A 35 -4.81 -25.01 1.60
CA GLY A 35 -5.30 -23.65 1.40
C GLY A 35 -5.71 -23.30 -0.03
N ALA A 36 -6.82 -23.86 -0.50
CA ALA A 36 -7.66 -23.18 -1.49
C ALA A 36 -9.10 -23.69 -1.37
N CYS A 37 -9.66 -23.51 -0.17
CA CYS A 37 -11.10 -23.43 0.05
C CYS A 37 -11.38 -22.08 0.71
N SER A 38 -11.03 -20.97 0.05
CA SER A 38 -11.58 -19.67 0.39
C SER A 38 -12.79 -19.43 -0.51
N ASN A 39 -13.89 -19.02 0.10
CA ASN A 39 -15.13 -18.67 -0.58
C ASN A 39 -14.90 -17.44 -1.47
N ASP A 40 -14.65 -17.66 -2.77
CA ASP A 40 -14.51 -16.62 -3.81
C ASP A 40 -15.88 -16.02 -4.21
N THR A 41 -16.60 -15.45 -3.26
CA THR A 41 -17.81 -14.65 -3.51
C THR A 41 -17.87 -13.40 -2.64
N ALA A 42 -16.73 -12.88 -2.21
CA ALA A 42 -16.66 -11.50 -1.75
C ALA A 42 -16.65 -10.58 -3.00
N PRO A 43 -17.48 -9.51 -3.05
CA PRO A 43 -17.37 -8.49 -4.07
C PRO A 43 -15.94 -7.92 -4.12
N ASP A 44 -15.51 -7.46 -5.29
CA ASP A 44 -14.22 -6.78 -5.45
C ASP A 44 -14.31 -5.40 -4.77
N TRP A 45 -14.17 -5.37 -3.45
CA TRP A 45 -14.13 -4.17 -2.63
C TRP A 45 -12.80 -3.46 -2.86
N GLY A 46 -12.64 -2.91 -4.06
CA GLY A 46 -11.53 -2.05 -4.43
C GLY A 46 -12.07 -0.66 -4.72
N TYR A 47 -11.46 0.36 -4.12
CA TYR A 47 -11.66 1.76 -4.52
C TYR A 47 -10.58 2.10 -5.57
N PRO A 48 -10.84 1.91 -6.89
CA PRO A 48 -9.80 1.98 -7.92
C PRO A 48 -9.26 3.40 -8.12
N GLU A 49 -10.11 4.42 -7.97
CA GLU A 49 -9.71 5.82 -8.05
C GLU A 49 -8.76 6.18 -6.90
N LEU A 50 -9.12 5.81 -5.67
CA LEU A 50 -8.23 5.92 -4.51
C LEU A 50 -6.91 5.17 -4.76
N GLY A 51 -6.97 3.96 -5.33
CA GLY A 51 -5.78 3.20 -5.70
C GLY A 51 -4.86 3.91 -6.71
N THR A 52 -5.43 4.60 -7.69
CA THR A 52 -4.68 5.37 -8.69
C THR A 52 -4.01 6.58 -8.06
N ILE A 53 -4.73 7.30 -7.20
CA ILE A 53 -4.21 8.47 -6.47
C ILE A 53 -3.06 8.04 -5.54
N LEU A 54 -3.25 6.97 -4.76
CA LEU A 54 -2.22 6.45 -3.86
C LEU A 54 -0.97 5.96 -4.62
N GLY A 55 -1.16 5.31 -5.77
CA GLY A 55 -0.05 4.89 -6.63
C GLY A 55 0.78 6.08 -7.16
N SER A 56 0.12 7.18 -7.54
CA SER A 56 0.83 8.42 -7.93
C SER A 56 1.57 9.02 -6.74
N LEU A 57 0.89 9.20 -5.61
CA LEU A 57 1.49 9.78 -4.40
C LEU A 57 2.72 9.01 -3.91
N SER A 58 2.65 7.67 -3.90
CA SER A 58 3.78 6.83 -3.50
C SER A 58 4.98 7.01 -4.42
N ARG A 59 4.74 7.06 -5.73
CA ARG A 59 5.80 7.29 -6.72
C ARG A 59 6.42 8.68 -6.56
N ASP A 60 5.59 9.71 -6.45
CA ASP A 60 6.05 11.10 -6.32
C ASP A 60 6.85 11.31 -5.01
N LEU A 61 6.48 10.61 -3.93
CA LEU A 61 7.22 10.61 -2.66
C LEU A 61 8.60 9.94 -2.79
N GLU A 62 8.67 8.77 -3.43
CA GLU A 62 9.93 8.04 -3.64
C GLU A 62 10.89 8.79 -4.57
N GLU A 63 10.38 9.34 -5.67
CA GLU A 63 11.15 10.12 -6.63
C GLU A 63 11.54 11.49 -6.07
N GLY A 64 10.70 12.08 -5.21
CA GLY A 64 10.88 13.44 -4.72
C GLY A 64 11.91 13.60 -3.62
N CYS A 65 12.17 12.55 -2.85
CA CYS A 65 13.02 12.58 -1.66
C CYS A 65 14.07 11.44 -1.66
N GLY A 66 14.71 11.22 -2.81
CA GLY A 66 15.80 10.24 -2.93
C GLY A 66 17.02 10.57 -2.06
N ALA A 67 17.83 9.56 -1.75
CA ALA A 67 18.95 9.63 -0.79
C ALA A 67 20.02 10.71 -1.08
N THR A 68 20.12 11.18 -2.32
CA THR A 68 21.07 12.22 -2.76
C THR A 68 20.44 13.61 -2.87
N THR A 69 19.16 13.75 -2.55
CA THR A 69 18.42 15.01 -2.71
C THR A 69 18.75 15.97 -1.55
N ALA A 70 19.00 17.23 -1.88
CA ALA A 70 19.16 18.27 -0.87
C ALA A 70 17.88 18.43 -0.03
N PRO A 71 17.97 18.68 1.29
CA PRO A 71 16.80 18.79 2.15
C PRO A 71 15.78 19.84 1.68
N ALA A 72 16.26 20.99 1.19
CA ALA A 72 15.40 22.04 0.64
C ALA A 72 14.63 21.58 -0.61
N SER A 73 15.27 20.85 -1.52
CA SER A 73 14.61 20.33 -2.72
C SER A 73 13.60 19.23 -2.42
N CYS A 74 13.86 18.38 -1.41
CA CYS A 74 12.87 17.41 -0.94
C CYS A 74 11.70 18.12 -0.24
N ALA A 75 11.96 19.15 0.58
CA ALA A 75 10.92 19.98 1.21
C ALA A 75 9.94 20.56 0.18
N GLU A 76 10.46 21.18 -0.89
CA GLU A 76 9.63 21.72 -2.00
C GLU A 76 8.83 20.64 -2.75
N ARG A 77 9.30 19.39 -2.73
CA ARG A 77 8.57 18.27 -3.33
C ARG A 77 7.49 17.73 -2.40
N LEU A 78 7.75 17.66 -1.10
CA LEU A 78 6.71 17.36 -0.09
C LEU A 78 5.56 18.38 -0.14
N ASP A 79 5.86 19.68 -0.30
CA ASP A 79 4.84 20.72 -0.44
C ASP A 79 3.87 20.44 -1.61
N ARG A 80 4.38 19.91 -2.72
CA ARG A 80 3.59 19.55 -3.91
C ARG A 80 2.68 18.32 -3.70
N LEU A 81 2.95 17.49 -2.69
CA LEU A 81 2.12 16.33 -2.35
C LEU A 81 0.84 16.72 -1.59
N THR A 82 0.74 17.95 -1.08
CA THR A 82 -0.44 18.41 -0.30
C THR A 82 -1.76 18.23 -1.04
N ALA A 83 -1.88 18.85 -2.22
CA ALA A 83 -3.11 18.82 -3.00
C ALA A 83 -3.55 17.38 -3.41
N PRO A 84 -2.68 16.49 -3.91
CA PRO A 84 -3.09 15.12 -4.19
C PRO A 84 -3.45 14.33 -2.92
N THR A 85 -2.82 14.60 -1.77
CA THR A 85 -3.21 14.00 -0.48
C THR A 85 -4.60 14.45 -0.04
N GLU A 86 -4.91 15.74 -0.14
CA GLU A 86 -6.27 16.25 0.15
C GLU A 86 -7.31 15.61 -0.76
N ARG A 87 -6.99 15.38 -2.04
CA ARG A 87 -7.86 14.67 -2.97
C ARG A 87 -8.09 13.21 -2.55
N ALA A 88 -7.03 12.49 -2.16
CA ALA A 88 -7.18 11.12 -1.63
C ALA A 88 -8.09 11.10 -0.40
N PHE A 89 -8.00 12.11 0.45
CA PHE A 89 -8.84 12.21 1.63
C PHE A 89 -10.31 12.52 1.30
N ALA A 90 -10.56 13.33 0.27
CA ALA A 90 -11.92 13.56 -0.22
C ALA A 90 -12.59 12.25 -0.67
N GLU A 91 -11.86 11.37 -1.37
CA GLU A 91 -12.36 10.03 -1.74
C GLU A 91 -12.68 9.17 -0.51
N VAL A 92 -11.81 9.18 0.50
CA VAL A 92 -12.05 8.47 1.77
C VAL A 92 -13.33 8.95 2.45
N LEU A 93 -13.58 10.27 2.45
CA LEU A 93 -14.79 10.85 3.02
C LEU A 93 -16.04 10.53 2.20
N ASP A 94 -15.96 10.59 0.87
CA ASP A 94 -17.07 10.29 -0.04
C ASP A 94 -17.55 8.84 0.14
N HIS A 95 -16.60 7.92 0.29
CA HIS A 95 -16.86 6.51 0.53
C HIS A 95 -17.07 6.14 2.00
N ARG A 96 -17.07 7.14 2.92
CA ARG A 96 -17.24 6.94 4.38
C ARG A 96 -16.26 5.92 4.98
N LEU A 97 -15.02 5.90 4.48
CA LEU A 97 -13.96 4.97 4.90
C LEU A 97 -13.11 5.52 6.05
N LEU A 98 -13.49 6.66 6.62
CA LEU A 98 -12.68 7.33 7.62
C LEU A 98 -12.56 6.49 8.90
N ASP A 99 -11.33 6.18 9.31
CA ASP A 99 -11.04 5.50 10.56
C ASP A 99 -10.08 6.29 11.46
N VAL A 100 -9.97 5.85 12.72
CA VAL A 100 -9.15 6.52 13.74
C VAL A 100 -7.67 6.55 13.34
N ALA A 101 -7.16 5.50 12.69
CA ALA A 101 -5.76 5.40 12.32
C ALA A 101 -5.39 6.38 11.20
N THR A 102 -6.27 6.55 10.22
CA THR A 102 -6.11 7.50 9.10
C THR A 102 -6.15 8.93 9.62
N VAL A 103 -7.08 9.25 10.52
CA VAL A 103 -7.13 10.58 11.17
C VAL A 103 -5.85 10.84 11.98
N ALA A 104 -5.36 9.84 12.72
CA ALA A 104 -4.11 9.97 13.45
C ALA A 104 -2.91 10.19 12.51
N ALA A 105 -2.83 9.45 11.40
CA ALA A 105 -1.77 9.60 10.42
C ALA A 105 -1.77 10.98 9.73
N MET A 106 -2.96 11.55 9.46
CA MET A 106 -3.06 12.92 8.95
C MET A 106 -2.58 13.95 9.98
N ASN A 107 -3.01 13.85 11.23
CA ASN A 107 -2.56 14.76 12.28
C ASN A 107 -1.04 14.68 12.49
N ASP A 108 -0.46 13.49 12.38
CA ASP A 108 0.99 13.29 12.43
C ASP A 108 1.70 13.95 11.25
N LEU A 109 1.12 13.88 10.04
CA LEU A 109 1.63 14.56 8.86
C LEU A 109 1.58 16.10 9.02
N ASP A 110 0.45 16.64 9.47
CA ASP A 110 0.30 18.09 9.69
C ASP A 110 1.32 18.59 10.71
N ARG A 111 1.50 17.87 11.83
CA ARG A 111 2.52 18.19 12.83
C ARG A 111 3.93 18.13 12.25
N ALA A 112 4.25 17.11 11.45
CA ALA A 112 5.57 16.98 10.84
C ALA A 112 5.86 18.14 9.87
N ARG A 113 4.84 18.56 9.11
CA ARG A 113 4.91 19.73 8.24
C ARG A 113 5.17 21.02 9.00
N GLU A 114 4.43 21.27 10.08
CA GLU A 114 4.66 22.45 10.93
C GLU A 114 6.12 22.53 11.42
N VAL A 115 6.66 21.39 11.88
CA VAL A 115 8.05 21.29 12.32
C VAL A 115 9.02 21.58 11.18
N ARG A 116 8.77 21.06 9.96
CA ARG A 116 9.62 21.36 8.79
C ARG A 116 9.58 22.83 8.42
N VAL A 117 8.40 23.46 8.39
CA VAL A 117 8.25 24.88 8.06
C VAL A 117 9.06 25.74 9.03
N GLY A 118 8.95 25.48 10.34
CA GLY A 118 9.77 26.16 11.36
C GLY A 118 11.27 25.94 11.16
N ALA A 119 11.70 24.70 10.90
CA ALA A 119 13.12 24.40 10.63
C ALA A 119 13.64 25.06 9.35
N ALA A 120 12.80 25.22 8.32
CA ALA A 120 13.14 25.90 7.08
C ALA A 120 13.23 27.43 7.26
N GLU A 121 12.39 28.02 8.10
CA GLU A 121 12.52 29.42 8.54
C GLU A 121 13.83 29.64 9.30
N GLU A 122 14.16 28.77 10.24
CA GLU A 122 15.41 28.84 11.00
C GLU A 122 16.63 28.71 10.08
N ALA A 123 16.66 27.72 9.18
CA ALA A 123 17.73 27.54 8.20
C ALA A 123 17.97 28.78 7.34
N ARG A 124 16.88 29.39 6.84
CA ARG A 124 16.94 30.64 6.06
C ARG A 124 17.47 31.81 6.87
N SER A 125 17.00 31.96 8.11
CA SER A 125 17.45 33.04 9.01
C SER A 125 18.95 32.98 9.30
N ARG A 126 19.50 31.76 9.38
CA ARG A 126 20.93 31.50 9.65
C ARG A 126 21.79 31.41 8.40
N GLN A 127 21.19 31.42 7.21
CA GLN A 127 21.88 31.20 5.93
C GLN A 127 22.69 29.90 5.92
N GLU A 128 22.19 28.87 6.61
CA GLU A 128 22.88 27.58 6.74
C GLU A 128 22.22 26.56 5.79
N PRO A 129 22.82 26.28 4.61
CA PRO A 129 22.22 25.38 3.63
C PRO A 129 22.17 23.93 4.12
N ASP A 130 23.09 23.52 5.00
CA ASP A 130 23.19 22.17 5.56
C ASP A 130 22.58 22.07 6.97
N HIS A 131 21.56 22.88 7.26
CA HIS A 131 20.95 22.95 8.58
C HIS A 131 20.39 21.58 9.01
N LEU A 132 21.07 20.93 9.97
CA LEU A 132 20.73 19.57 10.42
C LEU A 132 19.28 19.41 10.93
N PRO A 133 18.69 20.38 11.66
CA PRO A 133 17.28 20.33 12.03
C PRO A 133 16.34 20.24 10.83
N LEU A 134 16.60 21.00 9.76
CA LEU A 134 15.80 20.96 8.53
C LEU A 134 15.85 19.56 7.90
N ARG A 135 17.03 18.96 7.80
CA ARG A 135 17.17 17.59 7.28
C ARG A 135 16.37 16.56 8.09
N ARG A 136 16.39 16.67 9.42
CA ARG A 136 15.61 15.77 10.30
C ARG A 136 14.11 15.98 10.14
N ALA A 137 13.67 17.24 10.05
CA ALA A 137 12.25 17.57 9.90
C ALA A 137 11.70 17.10 8.55
N VAL A 138 12.48 17.26 7.47
CA VAL A 138 12.14 16.74 6.14
C VAL A 138 11.98 15.21 6.15
N GLU A 139 12.90 14.49 6.78
CA GLU A 139 12.78 13.02 6.88
C GLU A 139 11.58 12.61 7.75
N ALA A 140 11.28 13.36 8.82
CA ALA A 140 10.11 13.11 9.65
C ALA A 140 8.79 13.28 8.87
N GLU A 141 8.65 14.34 8.07
CA GLU A 141 7.48 14.55 7.23
C GLU A 141 7.36 13.48 6.14
N ARG A 142 8.47 13.08 5.53
CA ARG A 142 8.49 11.96 4.59
C ARG A 142 7.99 10.67 5.23
N LEU A 143 8.45 10.33 6.44
CA LEU A 143 7.98 9.15 7.18
C LEU A 143 6.49 9.25 7.53
N ALA A 144 6.01 10.45 7.88
CA ALA A 144 4.58 10.68 8.12
C ALA A 144 3.75 10.46 6.86
N TYR A 145 4.23 10.91 5.70
CA TYR A 145 3.62 10.61 4.39
C TYR A 145 3.57 9.10 4.12
N GLN A 146 4.67 8.38 4.34
CA GLN A 146 4.70 6.92 4.16
C GLN A 146 3.68 6.21 5.05
N ARG A 147 3.57 6.64 6.30
CA ARG A 147 2.57 6.11 7.23
C ARG A 147 1.15 6.39 6.75
N LEU A 148 0.84 7.63 6.36
CA LEU A 148 -0.47 7.99 5.83
C LEU A 148 -0.82 7.15 4.60
N LEU A 149 0.11 6.97 3.66
CA LEU A 149 -0.11 6.13 2.48
C LEU A 149 -0.39 4.68 2.86
N SER A 150 0.28 4.13 3.88
CA SER A 150 0.02 2.77 4.35
C SER A 150 -1.38 2.61 4.96
N GLU A 151 -1.86 3.59 5.71
CA GLU A 151 -3.21 3.57 6.29
C GLU A 151 -4.28 3.71 5.19
N LEU A 152 -4.11 4.64 4.24
CA LEU A 152 -5.02 4.81 3.11
C LEU A 152 -5.06 3.58 2.21
N GLN A 153 -3.92 2.91 2.02
CA GLN A 153 -3.83 1.66 1.28
C GLN A 153 -4.57 0.52 1.99
N ARG A 154 -4.53 0.47 3.33
CA ARG A 154 -5.33 -0.48 4.13
C ARG A 154 -6.82 -0.24 3.92
N LEU A 155 -7.26 1.02 4.01
CA LEU A 155 -8.67 1.40 3.79
C LEU A 155 -9.16 1.01 2.39
N ARG A 156 -8.31 1.16 1.37
CA ARG A 156 -8.64 0.80 -0.02
C ARG A 156 -9.08 -0.67 -0.15
N THR A 157 -8.55 -1.54 0.70
CA THR A 157 -8.82 -3.00 0.68
C THR A 157 -9.74 -3.45 1.80
N ALA A 158 -10.25 -2.53 2.61
CA ALA A 158 -11.14 -2.86 3.71
C ALA A 158 -12.56 -3.13 3.18
N PRO A 159 -13.27 -4.13 3.73
CA PRO A 159 -14.69 -4.29 3.47
C PRO A 159 -15.46 -3.02 3.85
N PRO A 160 -16.51 -2.63 3.11
CA PRO A 160 -17.30 -1.48 3.46
C PRO A 160 -18.02 -1.70 4.79
N PRO A 161 -18.19 -0.64 5.61
CA PRO A 161 -18.88 -0.76 6.89
C PRO A 161 -20.32 -1.25 6.69
N GLY A 162 -20.70 -2.27 7.47
CA GLY A 162 -22.06 -2.84 7.45
C GLY A 162 -22.26 -4.04 6.50
N ASP A 163 -21.19 -4.63 5.96
CA ASP A 163 -21.28 -5.85 5.13
C ASP A 163 -21.49 -7.16 5.93
N GLY A 164 -21.52 -7.07 7.25
CA GLY A 164 -21.76 -8.19 8.15
C GLY A 164 -20.54 -9.07 8.43
N THR A 165 -19.34 -8.65 8.01
CA THR A 165 -18.07 -9.34 8.34
C THR A 165 -17.38 -8.79 9.59
N ASP A 166 -17.89 -7.69 10.16
CA ASP A 166 -17.42 -7.17 11.45
C ASP A 166 -17.69 -8.21 12.57
N PRO A 167 -16.66 -8.60 13.35
CA PRO A 167 -16.86 -9.50 14.48
C PRO A 167 -17.71 -8.80 15.55
N VAL A 168 -18.78 -9.48 15.98
CA VAL A 168 -19.68 -9.06 17.07
C VAL A 168 -18.99 -9.17 18.43
#